data_AF-A0A6A4WDH6-F1
#
_entry.id   AF-A0A6A4WDH6-F1
#
_cell.length_a   1.000
_cell.length_b   1.000
_cell.length_c   1.000
_cell.angle_alpha   90.00
_cell.angle_beta   90.00
_cell.angle_gamma   90.00
#
_symmetry.space_group_name_H-M   'P 1'
#
loop_
_entity.id
_entity.type
_entity.pdbx_description
1 polymer ?
#
loop_
_entity_poly.entity_id
_entity_poly.type
_entity_poly.pdbx_seq_one_letter_code
_entity_poly.pdbx_strand_id
1 'polypeptide(L)'
;MNVERLEDAIDGLESRLVASFSRELHEFRESLTAEIDKLNERVRDLERHVEVRDGVIDQLTDDLRQSRADITALQTRVEDAEINSRLPCLIFSADIDRAHRLPGANHRIIVRFVRSGEGSLRDRIMTRRMELKGKDLYVNESLTKMRGLIFRSLLAAKREKKVYTVYSRGGQVFFKQEQYGTGKRVDSLEQVRRLGYTVLER
;
A
#
# COMPACT_ATOMS: atom_id res chain seq x y z
N MET A 1 -46.45 3.85 92.85
CA MET A 1 -45.89 4.64 91.73
C MET A 1 -47.07 5.26 91.01
N ASN A 2 -47.18 6.59 90.97
CA ASN A 2 -48.35 7.27 90.39
C ASN A 2 -48.23 7.24 88.86
N VAL A 3 -49.36 7.02 88.18
CA VAL A 3 -49.44 6.94 86.70
C VAL A 3 -48.85 8.18 86.03
N GLU A 4 -49.14 9.36 86.57
CA GLU A 4 -48.64 10.66 86.12
C GLU A 4 -47.10 10.75 86.06
N ARG A 5 -46.41 10.17 87.06
CA ARG A 5 -44.93 10.13 87.07
C ARG A 5 -44.34 9.19 86.01
N LEU A 6 -45.10 8.17 85.60
CA LEU A 6 -44.68 7.24 84.56
C LEU A 6 -44.87 7.87 83.18
N GLU A 7 -45.97 8.61 82.99
CA GLU A 7 -46.24 9.39 81.78
C GLU A 7 -45.15 10.46 81.57
N ASP A 8 -44.83 11.26 82.60
CA ASP A 8 -43.72 12.24 82.53
C ASP A 8 -42.36 11.60 82.17
N ALA A 9 -42.10 10.39 82.67
CA ALA A 9 -40.85 9.68 82.40
C ALA A 9 -40.79 9.11 80.96
N ILE A 10 -41.94 8.70 80.41
CA ILE A 10 -42.07 8.23 79.03
C ILE A 10 -41.92 9.41 78.07
N ASP A 11 -42.61 10.53 78.32
CA ASP A 11 -42.52 11.74 77.48
C ASP A 11 -41.08 12.31 77.48
N GLY A 12 -40.42 12.28 78.64
CA GLY A 12 -39.02 12.66 78.77
C GLY A 12 -38.04 11.69 78.09
N LEU A 13 -38.39 10.40 77.98
CA LEU A 13 -37.61 9.42 77.22
C LEU A 13 -37.82 9.61 75.71
N GLU A 14 -39.06 9.79 75.27
CA GLU A 14 -39.42 10.03 73.87
C GLU A 14 -38.76 11.29 73.35
N SER A 15 -38.85 12.40 74.09
CA SER A 15 -38.21 13.68 73.73
C SER A 15 -36.69 13.54 73.54
N ARG A 16 -36.03 12.75 74.40
CA ARG A 16 -34.57 12.52 74.30
C ARG A 16 -34.21 11.61 73.12
N LEU A 17 -34.99 10.56 72.89
CA LEU A 17 -34.83 9.67 71.74
C LEU A 17 -34.98 10.43 70.43
N VAL A 18 -36.05 11.22 70.31
CA VAL A 18 -36.32 12.04 69.12
C VAL A 18 -35.20 13.06 68.89
N ALA A 19 -34.72 13.72 69.95
CA ALA A 19 -33.61 14.66 69.85
C ALA A 19 -32.30 13.98 69.42
N SER A 20 -31.99 12.81 69.99
CA SER A 20 -30.77 12.04 69.65
C SER A 20 -30.79 11.57 68.21
N PHE A 21 -31.87 10.90 67.78
CA PHE A 21 -32.00 10.41 66.41
C PHE A 21 -32.04 11.54 65.39
N SER A 22 -32.73 12.64 65.68
CA SER A 22 -32.75 13.80 64.78
C SER A 22 -31.37 14.39 64.58
N ARG A 23 -30.55 14.43 65.65
CA ARG A 23 -29.17 14.89 65.58
C ARG A 23 -28.29 13.94 64.77
N GLU A 24 -28.33 12.64 65.05
CA GLU A 24 -27.54 11.63 64.31
C GLU A 24 -27.90 11.61 62.83
N LEU A 25 -29.19 11.70 62.49
CA LEU A 25 -29.65 11.80 61.10
C LEU A 25 -29.18 13.09 60.43
N HIS A 26 -29.14 14.21 61.17
CA HIS A 26 -28.64 15.47 60.66
C HIS A 26 -27.14 15.40 60.36
N GLU A 27 -26.34 14.90 61.30
CA GLU A 27 -24.89 14.72 61.16
C GLU A 27 -24.57 13.74 60.01
N PHE A 28 -25.31 12.64 59.88
CA PHE A 28 -25.16 11.70 58.78
C PHE A 28 -25.53 12.33 57.43
N ARG A 29 -26.62 13.10 57.38
CA ARG A 29 -27.03 13.83 56.18
C ARG A 29 -25.98 14.84 55.75
N GLU A 30 -25.44 15.63 56.68
CA GLU A 30 -24.37 16.59 56.39
C GLU A 30 -23.11 15.91 55.86
N SER A 31 -22.73 14.77 56.45
CA SER A 31 -21.59 13.97 55.97
C SER A 31 -21.81 13.46 54.54
N LEU A 32 -22.99 12.92 54.24
CA LEU A 32 -23.34 12.48 52.89
C LEU A 32 -23.36 13.64 51.89
N THR A 33 -23.90 14.81 52.27
CA THR A 33 -23.90 15.99 51.41
C THR A 33 -22.47 16.43 51.08
N ALA A 34 -21.59 16.50 52.08
CA ALA A 34 -20.19 16.86 51.87
C ALA A 34 -19.47 15.87 50.94
N GLU A 35 -19.75 14.58 51.03
CA GLU A 35 -19.14 13.57 50.16
C GLU A 35 -19.70 13.63 48.73
N ILE A 36 -20.99 13.91 48.56
CA ILE A 36 -21.61 14.17 47.26
C ILE A 36 -20.97 15.40 46.60
N ASP A 37 -20.73 16.47 47.35
CA ASP A 37 -20.11 17.68 46.82
C ASP A 37 -18.68 17.43 46.33
N LYS A 38 -17.86 16.71 47.10
CA LYS A 38 -16.51 16.29 46.67
C LYS A 38 -16.55 15.43 45.41
N LEU A 39 -17.51 14.49 45.34
CA LEU A 39 -17.64 13.61 44.17
C LEU A 39 -18.03 14.43 42.94
N ASN A 40 -18.94 15.40 43.09
CA ASN A 40 -19.34 16.31 42.02
C ASN A 40 -18.18 17.18 41.52
N GLU A 41 -17.34 17.71 42.41
CA GLU A 41 -16.13 18.44 42.02
C GLU A 41 -15.17 17.55 41.22
N ARG A 42 -14.94 16.33 41.68
CA ARG A 42 -14.07 15.37 41.00
C ARG A 42 -14.60 14.96 39.64
N VAL A 43 -15.91 14.81 39.49
CA VAL A 43 -16.56 14.55 38.19
C VAL A 43 -16.32 15.73 37.24
N ARG A 44 -16.52 16.98 37.67
CA ARG A 44 -16.26 18.16 36.84
C ARG A 44 -14.79 18.27 36.41
N ASP A 45 -13.86 17.93 37.29
CA ASP A 45 -12.43 17.93 36.94
C ASP A 45 -12.11 16.86 35.89
N LEU A 46 -12.67 15.66 36.02
CA LEU A 46 -12.51 14.59 35.04
C LEU A 46 -13.13 14.95 33.68
N GLU A 47 -14.32 15.56 33.67
CA GLU A 47 -14.96 16.04 32.45
C GLU A 47 -14.07 17.05 31.72
N ARG A 48 -13.50 18.04 32.43
CA ARG A 48 -12.55 18.99 31.86
C ARG A 48 -11.30 18.31 31.29
N HIS A 49 -10.77 17.31 31.98
CA HIS A 49 -9.59 16.58 31.51
C HIS A 49 -9.88 15.76 30.24
N VAL A 50 -11.08 15.18 30.13
CA VAL A 50 -11.52 14.46 28.93
C VAL A 50 -11.65 15.43 27.76
N GLU A 51 -12.29 16.58 27.96
CA GLU A 51 -12.46 17.58 26.91
C GLU A 51 -11.12 18.10 26.36
N VAL A 52 -10.15 18.35 27.23
CA VAL A 52 -8.78 18.72 26.81
C VAL A 52 -8.11 17.60 26.02
N ARG A 53 -8.26 16.34 26.44
CA ARG A 53 -7.67 15.20 25.74
C ARG A 53 -8.31 14.98 24.38
N ASP A 54 -9.62 15.14 24.27
CA ASP A 54 -10.34 15.02 23.01
C ASP A 54 -9.84 16.07 22.00
N GLY A 55 -9.64 17.32 22.44
CA GLY A 55 -9.04 18.36 21.60
C GLY A 55 -7.61 18.02 21.12
N VAL A 56 -6.79 17.38 21.96
CA VAL A 56 -5.46 16.89 21.56
C VAL A 56 -5.55 15.74 20.56
N ILE A 57 -6.51 14.82 20.74
CA ILE A 57 -6.75 13.70 19.82
C ILE A 57 -7.17 14.23 18.44
N ASP A 58 -8.05 15.22 18.39
CA ASP A 58 -8.48 15.84 17.14
C ASP A 58 -7.29 16.47 16.40
N GLN A 59 -6.46 17.24 17.11
CA GLN A 59 -5.27 17.85 16.52
C GLN A 59 -4.28 16.80 15.98
N LEU A 60 -3.98 15.76 16.76
CA LEU A 60 -3.08 14.69 16.31
C LEU A 60 -3.64 13.91 15.12
N THR A 61 -4.97 13.77 15.05
CA THR A 61 -5.64 13.10 13.93
C THR A 61 -5.50 13.91 12.65
N ASP A 62 -5.66 15.24 12.73
CA ASP A 62 -5.47 16.14 11.60
C ASP A 62 -4.01 16.20 11.14
N ASP A 63 -3.06 16.29 12.07
CA ASP A 63 -1.63 16.25 11.76
C ASP A 63 -1.23 14.95 11.06
N LEU A 64 -1.74 13.81 11.52
CA LEU A 64 -1.49 12.51 10.91
C LEU A 64 -2.09 12.44 9.49
N ARG A 65 -3.29 13.00 9.30
CA ARG A 65 -3.94 13.07 7.99
C ARG A 65 -3.13 13.92 7.02
N GLN A 66 -2.63 15.07 7.46
CA GLN A 66 -1.78 15.94 6.66
C GLN A 66 -0.45 15.25 6.31
N SER A 67 0.22 14.64 7.29
CA SER A 67 1.47 13.91 7.08
C SER A 67 1.32 12.78 6.05
N ARG A 68 0.21 12.03 6.10
CA ARG A 68 -0.11 11.00 5.10
C ARG A 68 -0.29 11.57 3.69
N ALA A 69 -0.94 12.73 3.57
CA ALA A 69 -1.09 13.42 2.29
C ALA A 69 0.28 13.85 1.73
N ASP A 70 1.14 14.41 2.57
CA ASP A 70 2.49 14.84 2.19
C ASP A 70 3.37 13.67 1.77
N ILE A 71 3.34 12.55 2.52
CA ILE A 71 4.05 11.31 2.16
C ILE A 71 3.58 10.82 0.78
N THR A 72 2.28 10.81 0.54
CA THR A 72 1.72 10.38 -0.76
C THR A 72 2.19 11.29 -1.89
N ALA A 73 2.19 12.61 -1.69
CA ALA A 73 2.67 13.57 -2.68
C ALA A 73 4.18 13.42 -2.96
N LEU A 74 4.98 13.19 -1.93
CA LEU A 74 6.42 12.95 -2.07
C LEU A 74 6.72 11.63 -2.78
N GLN A 75 5.98 10.56 -2.49
CA GLN A 75 6.11 9.28 -3.18
C GLN A 75 5.87 9.44 -4.69
N THR A 76 4.79 10.12 -5.09
CA THR A 76 4.51 10.39 -6.51
C THR A 76 5.65 11.18 -7.17
N ARG A 77 6.18 12.21 -6.50
CA ARG A 77 7.30 13.01 -7.03
C ARG A 77 8.60 12.20 -7.17
N VAL A 78 8.88 11.30 -6.22
CA VAL A 78 10.03 10.41 -6.28
C VAL A 78 9.88 9.41 -7.41
N GLU A 79 8.71 8.81 -7.59
CA GLU A 79 8.43 7.90 -8.71
C GLU A 79 8.62 8.62 -10.06
N ASP A 80 8.07 9.82 -10.21
CA ASP A 80 8.24 10.63 -11.43
C ASP A 80 9.72 10.97 -11.69
N ALA A 81 10.48 11.31 -10.65
CA ALA A 81 11.91 11.62 -10.75
C ALA A 81 12.77 10.38 -11.06
N GLU A 82 12.47 9.22 -10.46
CA GLU A 82 13.15 7.96 -10.75
C GLU A 82 12.91 7.49 -12.19
N ILE A 83 11.68 7.62 -12.69
CA ILE A 83 11.34 7.29 -14.07
C ILE A 83 12.10 8.23 -15.03
N ASN A 84 12.08 9.54 -14.78
CA ASN A 84 12.78 10.53 -15.60
C ASN A 84 14.30 10.38 -15.59
N SER A 85 14.90 10.00 -14.45
CA SER A 85 16.36 9.84 -14.34
C SER A 85 16.89 8.57 -15.02
N ARG A 86 16.12 7.47 -15.00
CA ARG A 86 16.56 6.18 -15.58
C ARG A 86 16.27 6.07 -17.07
N LEU A 87 15.22 6.72 -17.57
CA LEU A 87 14.91 6.89 -19.00
C LEU A 87 14.26 8.28 -19.23
N PRO A 88 15.02 9.29 -19.69
CA PRO A 88 14.57 10.67 -19.89
C PRO A 88 13.46 10.89 -20.94
N CYS A 89 12.77 9.84 -21.38
CA CYS A 89 11.74 9.89 -22.41
C CYS A 89 10.53 8.99 -22.09
N LEU A 90 10.41 8.52 -20.85
CA LEU A 90 9.46 7.49 -20.45
C LEU A 90 8.29 8.06 -19.65
N ILE A 91 7.70 9.18 -20.05
CA ILE A 91 6.45 9.66 -19.44
C ILE A 91 5.54 10.28 -20.51
N PHE A 92 4.41 9.61 -20.76
CA PHE A 92 3.07 10.17 -20.67
C PHE A 92 2.14 9.01 -20.26
N SER A 93 1.47 9.12 -19.11
CA SER A 93 0.47 8.13 -18.65
C SER A 93 -0.57 7.84 -19.74
N ALA A 94 -0.87 8.84 -20.59
CA ALA A 94 -1.76 8.74 -21.74
C ALA A 94 -1.36 7.69 -22.79
N ASP A 95 -0.09 7.29 -22.88
CA ASP A 95 0.38 6.28 -23.84
C ASP A 95 0.32 4.84 -23.29
N ILE A 96 0.01 4.67 -22.00
CA ILE A 96 -0.11 3.38 -21.33
C ILE A 96 -1.59 3.02 -21.20
N ASP A 97 -1.99 1.92 -21.82
CA ASP A 97 -3.36 1.37 -21.70
C ASP A 97 -3.52 0.62 -20.36
N ARG A 98 -2.54 -0.23 -20.02
CA ARG A 98 -2.58 -1.03 -18.80
C ARG A 98 -1.18 -1.44 -18.35
N ALA A 99 -0.91 -1.33 -17.06
CA ALA A 99 0.28 -1.91 -16.44
C ALA A 99 -0.13 -2.71 -15.19
N HIS A 100 0.43 -3.92 -15.03
CA HIS A 100 0.25 -4.68 -13.79
C HIS A 100 1.42 -5.63 -13.55
N ARG A 101 1.61 -6.02 -12.28
CA ARG A 101 2.63 -6.97 -11.87
C ARG A 101 2.15 -8.39 -12.18
N LEU A 102 3.01 -9.18 -12.82
CA LEU A 102 2.77 -10.60 -13.04
C LEU A 102 3.08 -11.37 -11.75
N PRO A 103 2.32 -12.44 -11.46
CA PRO A 103 2.59 -13.30 -10.32
C PRO A 103 3.95 -13.99 -10.48
N GLY A 104 4.73 -14.08 -9.40
CA GLY A 104 6.00 -14.81 -9.34
C GLY A 104 7.15 -14.03 -8.69
N ALA A 105 8.24 -14.74 -8.40
CA ALA A 105 9.39 -14.26 -7.63
C ALA A 105 10.16 -13.09 -8.27
N ASN A 106 10.05 -12.92 -9.60
CA ASN A 106 10.83 -11.93 -10.34
C ASN A 106 10.12 -10.57 -10.48
N HIS A 107 9.00 -10.37 -9.78
CA HIS A 107 8.25 -9.12 -9.72
C HIS A 107 8.04 -8.42 -11.08
N ARG A 108 7.91 -9.21 -12.16
CA ARG A 108 7.86 -8.70 -13.55
C ARG A 108 6.63 -7.82 -13.74
N ILE A 109 6.78 -6.75 -14.49
CA ILE A 109 5.66 -5.87 -14.85
C ILE A 109 5.39 -6.05 -16.33
N ILE A 110 4.12 -6.26 -16.69
CA ILE A 110 3.68 -6.22 -18.08
C ILE A 110 2.99 -4.88 -18.34
N VAL A 111 3.42 -4.22 -19.42
CA VAL A 111 2.88 -2.93 -19.84
C VAL A 111 2.30 -3.08 -21.24
N ARG A 112 1.04 -2.67 -21.38
CA ARG A 112 0.35 -2.52 -22.66
C ARG A 112 0.29 -1.04 -22.99
N PHE A 113 0.73 -0.69 -24.20
CA PHE A 113 0.71 0.66 -24.72
C PHE A 113 -0.53 0.87 -25.59
N VAL A 114 -1.06 2.10 -25.61
CA VAL A 114 -2.21 2.51 -26.41
C VAL A 114 -1.90 2.41 -27.91
N ARG A 115 -0.68 2.84 -28.31
CA ARG A 115 -0.21 2.80 -29.69
C ARG A 115 0.98 1.86 -29.82
N SER A 116 1.01 1.11 -30.92
CA SER A 116 2.16 0.30 -31.33
C SER A 116 2.48 0.59 -32.78
N GLY A 117 3.77 0.69 -33.12
CA GLY A 117 4.24 1.02 -34.47
C GLY A 117 5.47 1.92 -34.45
N GLU A 118 5.99 2.24 -35.62
CA GLU A 118 7.11 3.16 -35.77
C GLU A 118 6.78 4.53 -35.17
N GLY A 119 7.73 5.10 -34.43
CA GLY A 119 7.53 6.38 -33.73
C GLY A 119 6.66 6.33 -32.47
N SER A 120 6.02 5.19 -32.16
CA SER A 120 5.27 5.02 -30.90
C SER A 120 6.20 5.05 -29.68
N LEU A 121 5.64 5.36 -28.49
CA LEU A 121 6.38 5.27 -27.23
C LEU A 121 6.98 3.87 -27.03
N ARG A 122 6.24 2.81 -27.37
CA ARG A 122 6.73 1.43 -27.34
C ARG A 122 8.00 1.27 -28.18
N ASP A 123 8.02 1.75 -29.42
CA ASP A 123 9.17 1.60 -30.34
C ASP A 123 10.38 2.41 -29.87
N ARG A 124 10.16 3.61 -29.31
CA ARG A 124 11.20 4.41 -28.65
C ARG A 124 11.83 3.68 -27.46
N ILE A 125 11.00 3.14 -26.56
CA ILE A 125 11.46 2.35 -25.40
C ILE A 125 12.25 1.12 -25.87
N MET A 126 11.72 0.41 -26.87
CA MET A 126 12.38 -0.78 -27.41
C MET A 126 13.73 -0.42 -28.05
N THR A 127 13.86 0.72 -28.72
CA THR A 127 15.12 1.16 -29.31
C THR A 127 16.15 1.52 -28.24
N ARG A 128 15.73 2.26 -27.20
CA ARG A 128 16.61 2.72 -26.11
C ARG A 128 16.89 1.68 -25.03
N ARG A 129 16.23 0.50 -25.05
CA ARG A 129 16.48 -0.56 -24.05
C ARG A 129 17.95 -0.98 -23.93
N MET A 130 18.75 -0.77 -24.98
CA MET A 130 20.18 -1.06 -24.95
C MET A 130 20.95 -0.15 -24.00
N GLU A 131 20.45 1.06 -23.70
CA GLU A 131 20.99 1.97 -22.68
C GLU A 131 20.83 1.42 -21.25
N LEU A 132 19.98 0.39 -21.07
CA LEU A 132 19.81 -0.31 -19.80
C LEU A 132 20.79 -1.47 -19.61
N LYS A 133 21.61 -1.80 -20.62
CA LYS A 133 22.55 -2.91 -20.52
C LYS A 133 23.59 -2.64 -19.42
N GLY A 134 23.70 -3.54 -18.45
CA GLY A 134 24.58 -3.40 -17.29
C GLY A 134 23.92 -2.73 -16.08
N LYS A 135 22.64 -2.35 -16.19
CA LYS A 135 21.80 -1.95 -15.06
C LYS A 135 20.95 -3.14 -14.59
N ASP A 136 20.35 -3.03 -13.41
CA ASP A 136 19.47 -4.07 -12.82
C ASP A 136 18.08 -4.15 -13.48
N LEU A 137 17.83 -3.36 -14.54
CA LEU A 137 16.55 -3.29 -15.24
C LEU A 137 16.68 -3.82 -16.66
N TYR A 138 15.77 -4.71 -17.05
CA TYR A 138 15.71 -5.28 -18.40
C TYR A 138 14.33 -5.09 -19.01
N VAL A 139 14.28 -4.62 -20.25
CA VAL A 139 13.05 -4.46 -21.03
C VAL A 139 13.09 -5.41 -22.21
N ASN A 140 12.06 -6.25 -22.34
CA ASN A 140 11.90 -7.21 -23.42
C ASN A 140 10.45 -7.21 -23.93
N GLU A 141 10.24 -7.65 -25.17
CA GLU A 141 8.89 -7.83 -25.70
C GLU A 141 8.21 -9.03 -25.05
N SER A 142 6.93 -8.87 -24.69
CA SER A 142 6.09 -10.01 -24.32
C SER A 142 5.67 -10.77 -25.58
N LEU A 143 6.27 -11.93 -25.80
CA LEU A 143 5.99 -12.82 -26.93
C LEU A 143 4.86 -13.80 -26.61
N THR A 144 4.14 -14.27 -27.63
CA THR A 144 3.22 -15.41 -27.49
C THR A 144 4.01 -16.68 -27.14
N LYS A 145 3.34 -17.69 -26.56
CA LYS A 145 3.98 -18.95 -26.16
C LYS A 145 4.82 -19.57 -27.28
N MET A 146 4.26 -19.66 -28.49
CA MET A 146 4.95 -20.20 -29.67
C MET A 146 6.17 -19.35 -30.06
N ARG A 147 6.03 -18.03 -30.14
CA ARG A 147 7.14 -17.14 -30.52
C ARG A 147 8.23 -17.08 -29.46
N GLY A 148 7.86 -17.18 -28.19
CA GLY A 148 8.80 -17.34 -27.08
C GLY A 148 9.60 -18.64 -27.20
N LEU A 149 8.98 -19.74 -27.62
CA LEU A 149 9.66 -21.02 -27.86
C LEU A 149 10.64 -20.93 -29.05
N ILE A 150 10.23 -20.30 -30.15
CA ILE A 150 11.11 -20.01 -31.29
C ILE A 150 12.32 -19.18 -30.82
N PHE A 151 12.07 -18.12 -30.06
CA PHE A 151 13.13 -17.24 -29.54
C PHE A 151 14.12 -17.99 -28.64
N ARG A 152 13.64 -18.81 -27.70
CA ARG A 152 14.50 -19.64 -26.83
C ARG A 152 15.30 -20.66 -27.63
N SER A 153 14.69 -21.29 -28.63
CA SER A 153 15.36 -22.27 -29.50
C SER A 153 16.50 -21.63 -30.31
N LEU A 154 16.27 -20.44 -30.87
CA LEU A 154 17.30 -19.69 -31.57
C LEU A 154 18.40 -19.17 -30.63
N LEU A 155 18.06 -18.81 -29.39
CA LEU A 155 19.07 -18.47 -28.36
C LEU A 155 19.96 -19.67 -28.01
N ALA A 156 19.40 -20.89 -27.96
CA ALA A 156 20.20 -22.09 -27.79
C ALA A 156 21.19 -22.28 -28.96
N ALA A 157 20.74 -22.07 -30.19
CA ALA A 157 21.61 -22.10 -31.37
C ALA A 157 22.71 -21.01 -31.34
N LYS A 158 22.41 -19.82 -30.79
CA LYS A 158 23.42 -18.78 -30.54
C LYS A 158 24.47 -19.22 -29.52
N ARG A 159 24.05 -19.88 -28.43
CA ARG A 159 24.96 -20.44 -27.43
C ARG A 159 25.88 -21.51 -28.02
N GLU A 160 25.38 -22.28 -28.98
CA GLU A 160 26.14 -23.24 -29.80
C GLU A 160 26.99 -22.58 -30.91
N LYS A 161 27.05 -21.24 -30.97
CA LYS A 161 27.76 -20.45 -32.00
C LYS A 161 27.29 -20.69 -33.44
N LYS A 162 26.09 -21.23 -33.65
CA LYS A 162 25.48 -21.44 -34.98
C LYS A 162 24.77 -20.19 -35.52
N VAL A 163 24.50 -19.22 -34.66
CA VAL A 163 23.79 -17.98 -34.95
C VAL A 163 24.52 -16.83 -34.25
N TYR A 164 24.72 -15.72 -34.95
CA TYR A 164 25.36 -14.53 -34.37
C TYR A 164 24.47 -13.83 -33.35
N THR A 165 23.23 -13.49 -33.72
CA THR A 165 22.30 -12.81 -32.81
C THR A 165 20.84 -13.16 -33.08
N VAL A 166 20.03 -13.02 -32.03
CA VAL A 166 18.59 -13.27 -32.02
C VAL A 166 17.92 -12.07 -31.35
N TYR A 167 16.86 -11.54 -31.97
CA TYR A 167 16.13 -10.40 -31.44
C TYR A 167 14.65 -10.49 -31.85
N SER A 168 13.79 -9.80 -31.10
CA SER A 168 12.40 -9.61 -31.48
C SER A 168 12.13 -8.15 -31.82
N ARG A 169 11.20 -7.93 -32.75
CA ARG A 169 10.67 -6.60 -33.08
C ARG A 169 9.22 -6.73 -33.49
N GLY A 170 8.34 -5.93 -32.89
CA GLY A 170 6.90 -5.97 -33.18
C GLY A 170 6.27 -7.31 -32.81
N GLY A 171 6.86 -8.03 -31.85
CA GLY A 171 6.45 -9.37 -31.49
C GLY A 171 6.84 -10.45 -32.50
N GLN A 172 7.55 -10.14 -33.59
CA GLN A 172 8.11 -11.12 -34.53
C GLN A 172 9.55 -11.46 -34.13
N VAL A 173 9.99 -12.69 -34.43
CA VAL A 173 11.33 -13.18 -34.06
C VAL A 173 12.24 -13.20 -35.28
N PHE A 174 13.44 -12.64 -35.11
CA PHE A 174 14.46 -12.56 -36.14
C PHE A 174 15.79 -13.11 -35.62
N PHE A 175 16.60 -13.61 -36.55
CA PHE A 175 17.99 -13.98 -36.27
C PHE A 175 18.92 -13.52 -37.39
N LYS A 176 20.20 -13.35 -37.07
CA LYS A 176 21.28 -13.15 -38.04
C LYS A 176 22.30 -14.25 -37.90
N GLN A 177 22.68 -14.85 -39.01
CA GLN A 177 23.75 -15.87 -39.05
C GLN A 177 25.13 -15.20 -38.86
N GLU A 178 25.31 -14.01 -39.41
CA GLU A 178 26.57 -13.27 -39.39
C GLU A 178 26.37 -11.83 -38.85
N GLN A 179 27.45 -11.18 -38.41
CA GLN A 179 27.42 -9.86 -37.78
C GLN A 179 26.77 -8.77 -38.64
N TYR A 180 27.08 -8.78 -39.95
CA TYR A 180 26.55 -7.84 -40.93
C TYR A 180 25.46 -8.44 -41.83
N GLY A 181 24.96 -9.63 -41.49
CA GLY A 181 23.95 -10.32 -42.27
C GLY A 181 22.55 -9.69 -42.17
N THR A 182 21.71 -10.00 -43.15
CA THR A 182 20.29 -9.68 -43.16
C THR A 182 19.55 -10.50 -42.10
N GLY A 183 18.68 -9.85 -41.33
CA GLY A 183 17.83 -10.53 -40.35
C GLY A 183 16.79 -11.41 -41.03
N LYS A 184 16.78 -12.70 -40.75
CA LYS A 184 15.77 -13.65 -41.26
C LYS A 184 14.65 -13.81 -40.24
N ARG A 185 13.40 -13.64 -40.67
CA ARG A 185 12.21 -13.84 -39.83
C ARG A 185 11.88 -15.33 -39.71
N VAL A 186 11.49 -15.75 -38.51
CA VAL A 186 11.02 -17.12 -38.25
C VAL A 186 9.63 -17.10 -37.64
N ASP A 187 8.68 -17.72 -38.32
CA ASP A 187 7.27 -17.70 -37.94
C ASP A 187 6.76 -19.03 -37.36
N SER A 188 7.45 -20.15 -37.63
CA SER A 188 7.04 -21.48 -37.19
C SER A 188 8.19 -22.31 -36.63
N LEU A 189 7.86 -23.29 -35.78
CA LEU A 189 8.82 -24.26 -35.23
C LEU A 189 9.37 -25.20 -36.31
N GLU A 190 8.56 -25.52 -37.31
CA GLU A 190 9.01 -26.29 -38.48
C GLU A 190 10.09 -25.56 -39.26
N GLN A 191 10.00 -24.23 -39.38
CA GLN A 191 11.05 -23.43 -39.98
C GLN A 191 12.34 -23.48 -39.16
N VAL A 192 12.26 -23.48 -37.82
CA VAL A 192 13.43 -23.68 -36.94
C VAL A 192 14.08 -25.05 -37.21
N ARG A 193 13.28 -26.11 -37.34
CA ARG A 193 13.77 -27.47 -37.66
C ARG A 193 14.40 -27.55 -39.05
N ARG A 194 13.76 -26.96 -40.07
CA ARG A 194 14.29 -26.89 -41.45
C ARG A 194 15.62 -26.15 -41.53
N LEU A 195 15.84 -25.15 -40.66
CA LEU A 195 17.10 -24.44 -40.54
C LEU A 195 18.19 -25.24 -39.79
N GLY A 196 17.88 -26.46 -39.34
CA GLY A 196 18.83 -27.35 -38.65
C GLY A 196 19.05 -27.01 -37.17
N TYR A 197 18.15 -26.23 -36.56
CA TYR A 197 18.25 -25.85 -35.15
C TYR A 197 17.37 -26.73 -34.27
N THR A 198 17.89 -27.05 -33.07
CA THR A 198 17.15 -27.81 -32.06
C THR A 198 15.98 -26.99 -31.54
N VAL A 199 14.77 -27.53 -31.63
CA VAL A 199 13.58 -26.95 -31.01
C VAL A 199 13.52 -27.39 -29.56
N LEU A 200 13.53 -26.43 -28.64
CA LEU A 200 13.31 -26.71 -27.23
C LEU A 200 11.84 -27.09 -27.02
N GLU A 201 11.56 -28.11 -26.20
CA GLU A 201 10.19 -28.61 -26.00
C GLU A 201 9.45 -27.98 -24.82
N ARG A 202 10.07 -27.10 -24.03
CA ARG A 202 9.43 -26.40 -22.90
C ARG A 202 9.93 -24.96 -22.75
#